data_AF-A0A1F2S9D8-F1
#
_entry.id   AF-A0A1F2S9D8-F1
#
_cell.length_a   1.000
_cell.length_b   1.000
_cell.length_c   1.000
_cell.angle_alpha   90.00
_cell.angle_beta   90.00
_cell.angle_gamma   90.00
#
_symmetry.space_group_name_H-M   'P 1'
#
loop_
_entity.id
_entity.type
_entity.pdbx_description
1 polymer ?
#
loop_
_entity_poly.entity_id
_entity_poly.type
_entity_poly.pdbx_seq_one_letter_code
_entity_poly.pdbx_strand_id
1 'polypeptide(L)'
;MRNISRVERAIAQYQGAEILQIKDPIFEMHKGGKIHSGRKRDVRTLAQLRYVYTPGVARVCTAIHQDAAKAREYTNIGNSVGIFTNGTRVLGLGDIGVLASMPLMEGKAVVYDRFGRLGNECGANLLPDEDCSRRSHFRAGRQGRVSSEHFPPRPPSEDY
;
A
#
# COMPACT_ATOMS: atom_id res chain seq x y z
N MET A 1 -9.81 -8.38 -24.36
CA MET A 1 -11.27 -8.34 -24.58
C MET A 1 -11.77 -9.09 -25.83
N ARG A 2 -11.06 -9.13 -26.97
CA ARG A 2 -11.54 -9.81 -28.22
C ARG A 2 -11.86 -11.31 -28.11
N ASN A 3 -11.37 -12.04 -27.10
CA ASN A 3 -11.60 -13.48 -26.96
C ASN A 3 -12.89 -13.85 -26.20
N ILE A 4 -13.33 -13.06 -25.22
CA ILE A 4 -14.53 -13.38 -24.41
C ILE A 4 -15.78 -13.37 -25.29
N SER A 5 -15.93 -12.35 -26.14
CA SER A 5 -17.07 -12.22 -27.05
C SER A 5 -17.17 -13.33 -28.10
N ARG A 6 -16.08 -14.07 -28.33
CA ARG A 6 -16.05 -15.24 -29.24
C ARG A 6 -16.52 -16.50 -28.51
N VAL A 7 -16.11 -16.66 -27.25
CA VAL A 7 -16.52 -17.77 -26.39
C VAL A 7 -18.01 -17.64 -26.02
N GLU A 8 -18.48 -16.44 -25.69
CA GLU A 8 -19.91 -16.17 -25.45
C GLU A 8 -20.79 -16.58 -26.63
N ARG A 9 -20.40 -16.17 -27.85
CA ARG A 9 -21.12 -16.53 -29.07
C ARG A 9 -21.11 -18.03 -29.36
N ALA A 10 -20.02 -18.72 -29.05
CA ALA A 10 -19.92 -20.17 -29.24
C ALA A 10 -20.79 -20.94 -28.23
N ILE A 11 -20.82 -20.50 -26.96
CA ILE A 11 -21.65 -21.13 -25.91
C ILE A 11 -23.13 -20.87 -26.17
N ALA A 12 -23.50 -19.67 -26.65
CA ALA A 12 -24.89 -19.33 -26.99
C ALA A 12 -25.51 -20.20 -28.10
N GLN A 13 -24.68 -20.89 -28.90
CA GLN A 13 -25.14 -21.79 -29.96
C GLN A 13 -25.43 -23.22 -29.47
N TYR A 14 -24.97 -23.60 -28.27
CA TYR A 14 -25.23 -24.91 -27.70
C TYR A 14 -26.59 -24.94 -26.99
N GLN A 15 -27.54 -25.72 -27.52
CA GLN A 15 -28.82 -25.97 -26.86
C GLN A 15 -28.59 -26.75 -25.56
N GLY A 16 -28.97 -26.15 -24.43
CA GLY A 16 -28.82 -26.73 -23.09
C GLY A 16 -27.67 -26.16 -22.24
N ALA A 17 -26.89 -25.21 -22.77
CA ALA A 17 -25.87 -24.50 -21.99
C ALA A 17 -26.38 -23.14 -21.50
N GLU A 18 -26.23 -22.87 -20.20
CA GLU A 18 -26.53 -21.56 -19.59
C GLU A 18 -25.24 -20.94 -19.05
N ILE A 19 -25.00 -19.68 -19.40
CA ILE A 19 -23.87 -18.92 -18.85
C ILE A 19 -24.29 -18.37 -17.49
N LEU A 20 -23.80 -19.00 -16.42
CA LEU A 20 -24.11 -18.56 -15.05
C LEU A 20 -23.35 -17.29 -14.66
N GLN A 21 -22.07 -17.17 -15.02
CA GLN A 21 -21.27 -15.99 -14.71
C GLN A 21 -20.04 -15.86 -15.60
N ILE A 22 -19.72 -14.62 -16.00
CA ILE A 22 -18.46 -14.26 -16.66
C ILE A 22 -17.68 -13.37 -15.69
N LYS A 23 -16.48 -13.80 -15.32
CA LYS A 23 -15.60 -13.06 -14.42
C LYS A 23 -14.34 -12.64 -15.15
N ASP A 24 -13.96 -11.37 -15.00
CA ASP A 24 -12.66 -10.89 -15.44
C ASP A 24 -11.66 -11.06 -14.28
N PRO A 25 -10.57 -11.84 -14.46
CA PRO A 25 -9.59 -12.07 -13.40
C PRO A 25 -8.93 -10.77 -12.91
N ILE A 26 -8.82 -9.74 -13.76
CA ILE A 26 -8.27 -8.44 -13.37
C ILE A 26 -9.19 -7.78 -12.33
N PHE A 27 -10.49 -7.77 -12.58
CA PHE A 27 -11.45 -7.14 -11.66
C PHE A 27 -11.61 -7.96 -10.37
N GLU A 28 -11.61 -9.29 -10.46
CA GLU A 28 -11.63 -10.16 -9.27
C GLU A 28 -10.40 -9.91 -8.38
N MET A 29 -9.20 -9.74 -8.96
CA MET A 29 -8.00 -9.43 -8.18
C MET A 29 -7.99 -8.04 -7.52
N HIS A 30 -8.81 -7.11 -8.00
CA HIS A 30 -8.95 -5.77 -7.39
C HIS A 30 -10.10 -5.69 -6.38
N LYS A 31 -10.90 -6.75 -6.25
CA LYS A 31 -12.05 -6.78 -5.36
C LYS A 31 -11.59 -6.72 -3.89
N GLY A 32 -12.01 -5.68 -3.18
CA GLY A 32 -11.60 -5.45 -1.78
C GLY A 32 -10.30 -4.66 -1.61
N GLY A 33 -9.68 -4.21 -2.71
CA GLY A 33 -8.41 -3.48 -2.68
C GLY A 33 -7.19 -4.39 -2.53
N LYS A 34 -6.01 -3.86 -2.86
CA LYS A 34 -4.75 -4.63 -2.89
C LYS A 34 -3.88 -4.47 -1.65
N ILE A 35 -4.19 -3.49 -0.81
CA ILE A 35 -3.40 -3.15 0.38
C ILE A 35 -4.19 -3.41 1.65
N HIS A 36 -3.50 -3.87 2.69
CA HIS A 36 -4.06 -3.98 4.04
C HIS A 36 -3.08 -3.39 5.06
N SER A 37 -3.60 -2.72 6.08
CA SER A 37 -2.80 -2.24 7.20
C SER A 37 -2.87 -3.24 8.35
N GLY A 38 -1.73 -3.76 8.80
CA GLY A 38 -1.62 -4.73 9.89
C GLY A 38 -0.88 -4.19 11.10
N ARG A 39 -1.08 -4.82 12.27
CA ARG A 39 -0.35 -4.50 13.50
C ARG A 39 1.04 -5.14 13.49
N LYS A 40 2.08 -4.38 13.83
CA LYS A 40 3.47 -4.89 13.97
C LYS A 40 3.71 -5.64 15.28
N ARG A 41 2.99 -5.26 16.35
CA ARG A 41 3.07 -5.90 17.67
C ARG A 41 1.74 -6.56 17.99
N ASP A 42 1.80 -7.76 18.54
CA ASP A 42 0.61 -8.45 19.00
C ASP A 42 0.14 -7.86 20.33
N VAL A 43 -1.16 -7.58 20.41
CA VAL A 43 -1.82 -7.08 21.61
C VAL A 43 -2.91 -8.08 21.94
N ARG A 44 -2.68 -8.87 22.99
CA ARG A 44 -3.57 -9.96 23.43
C ARG A 44 -4.23 -9.68 24.77
N THR A 45 -3.63 -8.83 25.60
CA THR A 45 -4.10 -8.55 26.96
C THR A 45 -4.45 -7.07 27.16
N LEU A 46 -5.32 -6.80 28.13
CA LEU A 46 -5.73 -5.44 28.49
C LEU A 46 -4.53 -4.61 29.00
N ALA A 47 -3.59 -5.24 29.70
CA ALA A 47 -2.35 -4.60 30.12
C ALA A 47 -1.49 -4.13 28.92
N GLN A 48 -1.37 -4.96 27.88
CA GLN A 48 -0.66 -4.57 26.64
C GLN A 48 -1.36 -3.43 25.91
N LEU A 49 -2.71 -3.43 25.90
CA LEU A 49 -3.48 -2.33 25.32
C LEU A 49 -3.17 -1.00 26.03
N ARG A 50 -3.03 -0.99 27.36
CA ARG A 50 -2.65 0.21 28.13
C ARG A 50 -1.23 0.71 27.84
N TYR A 51 -0.34 -0.12 27.31
CA TYR A 51 1.01 0.30 26.89
C TYR A 51 0.99 1.00 25.54
N VAL A 52 0.20 0.47 24.60
CA VAL A 52 0.07 1.03 23.24
C VAL A 52 -0.89 2.21 23.22
N TYR A 53 -1.80 2.27 24.20
CA TYR A 53 -2.82 3.30 24.33
C TYR A 53 -2.64 4.09 25.65
N THR A 54 -3.65 4.89 26.00
CA THR A 54 -3.69 5.64 27.25
C THR A 54 -3.61 4.70 28.46
N PRO A 55 -2.79 4.98 29.48
CA PRO A 55 -1.93 6.16 29.69
C PRO A 55 -0.48 6.02 29.18
N GLY A 56 -0.05 4.85 28.67
CA GLY A 56 1.34 4.57 28.31
C GLY A 56 1.88 5.40 27.15
N VAL A 57 1.05 5.64 26.13
CA VAL A 57 1.42 6.39 24.91
C VAL A 57 1.84 7.85 25.21
N ALA A 58 1.30 8.46 26.28
CA ALA A 58 1.61 9.84 26.64
C ALA A 58 3.11 10.06 26.90
N ARG A 59 3.80 9.06 27.48
CA ARG A 59 5.25 9.12 27.72
C ARG A 59 6.05 9.19 26.42
N VAL A 60 5.61 8.46 25.40
CA VAL A 60 6.24 8.47 24.06
C VAL A 60 5.99 9.81 23.38
N CYS A 61 4.77 10.35 23.46
CA CYS A 61 4.46 11.68 22.92
C CYS A 61 5.33 12.77 23.55
N THR A 62 5.47 12.79 24.88
CA THR A 62 6.33 13.76 25.57
C THR A 62 7.80 13.59 25.19
N ALA A 63 8.28 12.35 25.07
CA ALA A 63 9.66 12.09 24.66
C ALA A 63 9.96 12.60 23.23
N ILE A 64 9.02 12.44 22.30
CA ILE A 64 9.13 12.97 20.93
C ILE A 64 9.01 14.51 20.92
N HIS A 65 8.16 15.08 21.77
CA HIS A 65 8.04 16.53 21.89
C HIS A 65 9.34 17.18 22.40
N GLN A 66 10.04 16.54 23.33
CA GLN A 66 11.34 16.98 23.84
C GLN A 66 12.48 16.77 22.82
N ASP A 67 12.41 15.70 22.03
CA ASP A 67 13.40 15.39 21.00
C ASP A 67 12.74 14.76 19.76
N ALA A 68 12.59 15.57 18.71
CA ALA A 68 11.95 15.17 17.46
C ALA A 68 12.71 14.03 16.73
N ALA A 69 14.01 13.82 17.01
CA ALA A 69 14.76 12.72 16.40
C ALA A 69 14.22 11.35 16.83
N LYS A 70 13.66 11.25 18.05
CA LYS A 70 13.04 10.04 18.59
C LYS A 70 11.80 9.60 17.82
N ALA A 71 11.21 10.48 16.99
CA ALA A 71 10.10 10.11 16.12
C ALA A 71 10.48 8.94 15.19
N ARG A 72 11.73 8.85 14.73
CA ARG A 72 12.20 7.72 13.90
C ARG A 72 12.31 6.41 14.68
N GLU A 73 12.60 6.48 15.98
CA GLU A 73 12.80 5.31 16.84
C GLU A 73 11.44 4.75 17.30
N TYR A 74 10.53 5.62 17.74
CA TYR A 74 9.26 5.20 18.35
C TYR A 74 8.07 5.18 17.39
N THR A 75 8.24 5.57 16.13
CA THR A 75 7.15 5.55 15.14
C THR A 75 7.56 4.89 13.82
N ASN A 76 6.58 4.54 12.99
CA ASN A 76 6.83 3.92 11.69
C ASN A 76 7.28 4.92 10.60
N ILE A 77 7.54 6.18 10.93
CA ILE A 77 7.89 7.23 9.95
C ILE A 77 9.15 6.90 9.14
N GLY A 78 10.10 6.16 9.72
CA GLY A 78 11.32 5.75 9.04
C GLY A 78 11.09 4.71 7.94
N ASN A 79 10.02 3.92 8.05
CA ASN A 79 9.70 2.82 7.13
C ASN A 79 8.44 3.08 6.29
N SER A 80 7.81 4.25 6.43
CA SER A 80 6.58 4.59 5.71
C SER A 80 6.89 5.45 4.48
N VAL A 81 6.21 5.16 3.36
CA VAL A 81 6.31 5.88 2.09
C VAL A 81 4.92 6.38 1.73
N GLY A 82 4.79 7.69 1.50
CA GLY A 82 3.54 8.29 1.03
C GLY A 82 3.47 8.30 -0.48
N ILE A 83 2.38 7.76 -1.03
CA ILE A 83 2.09 7.77 -2.48
C ILE A 83 0.85 8.65 -2.66
N PHE A 84 1.00 9.73 -3.40
CA PHE A 84 -0.07 10.71 -3.61
C PHE A 84 -0.26 10.98 -5.10
N THR A 85 -1.53 11.11 -5.51
CA THR A 85 -1.92 11.49 -6.87
C THR A 85 -3.17 12.36 -6.83
N ASN A 86 -3.28 13.26 -7.81
CA ASN A 86 -4.49 14.03 -8.09
C ASN A 86 -5.34 13.42 -9.21
N GLY A 87 -4.91 12.31 -9.83
CA GLY A 87 -5.65 11.62 -10.90
C GLY A 87 -5.60 12.29 -12.29
N THR A 88 -4.86 13.41 -12.44
CA THR A 88 -4.84 14.22 -13.67
C THR A 88 -4.08 13.61 -14.85
N ARG A 89 -3.17 12.66 -14.58
CA ARG A 89 -2.42 11.91 -15.60
C ARG A 89 -2.18 10.49 -15.14
N VAL A 90 -3.06 9.58 -15.53
CA VAL A 90 -2.97 8.16 -15.15
C VAL A 90 -2.73 7.30 -16.37
N LEU A 91 -1.58 6.63 -16.47
CA LEU A 91 -1.23 5.63 -17.50
C LEU A 91 -1.58 6.01 -18.97
N GLY A 92 -1.53 7.30 -19.31
CA GLY A 92 -1.89 7.79 -20.65
C GLY A 92 -3.41 7.91 -20.92
N LEU A 93 -4.26 7.66 -19.92
CA LEU A 93 -5.71 7.83 -19.97
C LEU A 93 -6.15 9.30 -19.78
N GLY A 94 -5.21 10.20 -19.50
CA GLY A 94 -5.49 11.61 -19.21
C GLY A 94 -5.97 11.81 -17.78
N ASP A 95 -6.86 12.79 -17.60
CA ASP A 95 -7.50 13.11 -16.32
C ASP A 95 -8.72 12.21 -16.13
N ILE A 96 -8.57 11.22 -15.25
CA ILE A 96 -9.63 10.29 -14.89
C ILE A 96 -10.14 10.52 -13.46
N GLY A 97 -9.56 11.52 -12.77
CA GLY A 97 -9.86 11.82 -11.38
C GLY A 97 -9.25 10.85 -10.36
N VAL A 98 -9.33 11.27 -9.10
CA VAL A 98 -8.66 10.62 -7.96
C VAL A 98 -9.16 9.19 -7.73
N LEU A 99 -10.48 8.96 -7.74
CA LEU A 99 -11.06 7.64 -7.45
C LEU A 99 -10.67 6.60 -8.50
N ALA A 100 -10.68 6.97 -9.79
CA ALA A 100 -10.29 6.06 -10.86
C ALA A 100 -8.78 5.74 -10.85
N SER A 101 -7.97 6.59 -10.22
CA SER A 101 -6.53 6.38 -10.05
C SER A 101 -6.17 5.50 -8.84
N MET A 102 -7.11 5.22 -7.93
CA MET A 102 -6.84 4.46 -6.69
C MET A 102 -6.25 3.07 -6.93
N PRO A 103 -6.76 2.25 -7.88
CA PRO A 103 -6.15 0.97 -8.19
C PRO A 103 -4.68 1.09 -8.61
N LEU A 104 -4.31 2.16 -9.32
CA LEU A 104 -2.91 2.38 -9.69
C LEU A 104 -2.05 2.65 -8.45
N MET A 105 -2.52 3.53 -7.56
CA MET A 105 -1.78 3.91 -6.35
C MET A 105 -1.57 2.73 -5.41
N GLU A 106 -2.60 1.92 -5.22
CA GLU A 106 -2.48 0.66 -4.48
C GLU A 106 -1.46 -0.28 -5.13
N GLY A 107 -1.46 -0.38 -6.47
CA GLY A 107 -0.49 -1.20 -7.20
C GLY A 107 0.95 -0.77 -6.94
N LYS A 108 1.20 0.54 -6.88
CA LYS A 108 2.51 1.08 -6.52
C LYS A 108 2.88 0.78 -5.08
N ALA A 109 1.94 0.88 -4.16
CA ALA A 109 2.18 0.50 -2.76
C ALA A 109 2.61 -0.97 -2.65
N VAL A 110 1.96 -1.89 -3.39
CA VAL A 110 2.36 -3.30 -3.45
C VAL A 110 3.78 -3.48 -4.00
N VAL A 111 4.14 -2.77 -5.08
CA VAL A 111 5.50 -2.82 -5.63
C VAL A 111 6.52 -2.30 -4.62
N TYR A 112 6.23 -1.21 -3.91
CA TYR A 112 7.10 -0.68 -2.86
C TYR A 112 7.24 -1.62 -1.66
N ASP A 113 6.18 -2.29 -1.25
CA ASP A 113 6.27 -3.27 -0.16
C ASP A 113 7.12 -4.49 -0.59
N ARG A 114 6.90 -4.98 -1.82
CA ARG A 114 7.60 -6.14 -2.35
C ARG A 114 9.09 -5.92 -2.63
N PHE A 115 9.45 -4.75 -3.18
CA PHE A 115 10.80 -4.47 -3.68
C PHE A 115 11.51 -3.31 -2.98
N GLY A 116 10.79 -2.44 -2.28
CA GLY A 116 11.35 -1.28 -1.59
C GLY A 116 11.98 -1.61 -0.23
N ARG A 117 11.70 -2.78 0.35
CA ARG A 117 12.20 -3.23 1.67
C ARG A 117 13.55 -3.95 1.62
N LEU A 118 14.37 -3.72 0.60
CA LEU A 118 15.70 -4.33 0.41
C LEU A 118 16.76 -3.99 1.50
N GLY A 119 16.39 -3.35 2.61
CA GLY A 119 17.33 -3.00 3.69
C GLY A 119 16.88 -3.32 5.12
N ASN A 120 15.59 -3.60 5.36
CA ASN A 120 15.08 -3.61 6.73
C ASN A 120 14.06 -4.76 6.89
N GLU A 121 14.55 -5.89 7.39
CA GLU A 121 13.75 -6.89 8.11
C GLU A 121 12.61 -7.51 7.31
N CYS A 122 12.84 -8.72 6.77
CA CYS A 122 11.78 -9.69 6.49
C CYS A 122 10.82 -9.72 7.69
N GLY A 123 9.56 -9.34 7.47
CA GLY A 123 8.61 -9.15 8.56
C GLY A 123 7.17 -9.33 8.12
N ALA A 124 6.76 -10.60 8.17
CA ALA A 124 5.40 -11.16 8.23
C ALA A 124 4.67 -11.41 6.90
N ASN A 125 4.46 -12.70 6.64
CA ASN A 125 3.64 -13.34 5.58
C ASN A 125 4.31 -13.60 4.24
N LEU A 126 5.55 -14.10 4.26
CA LEU A 126 6.05 -14.92 3.17
C LEU A 126 6.33 -16.34 3.66
N LEU A 127 5.98 -17.28 2.77
CA LEU A 127 6.04 -18.73 2.89
C LEU A 127 7.38 -19.23 3.47
N PRO A 128 7.42 -20.44 4.07
CA PRO A 128 8.50 -20.86 4.97
C PRO A 128 9.88 -21.13 4.34
N ASP A 129 10.03 -21.17 3.01
CA ASP A 129 11.06 -22.04 2.41
C ASP A 129 12.10 -21.39 1.48
N GLU A 130 12.37 -20.07 1.54
CA GLU A 130 13.43 -19.49 0.69
C GLU A 130 14.50 -18.73 1.49
N ASP A 131 15.71 -19.27 1.39
CA ASP A 131 16.91 -19.01 2.18
C ASP A 131 17.48 -17.58 1.98
N CYS A 132 17.46 -16.78 3.05
CA CYS A 132 17.80 -15.35 3.08
C CYS A 132 19.32 -15.11 3.20
N SER A 133 20.16 -15.86 2.50
CA SER A 133 21.60 -15.89 2.81
C SER A 133 22.52 -15.05 1.91
N ARG A 134 22.05 -14.40 0.83
CA ARG A 134 22.98 -13.65 -0.05
C ARG A 134 22.36 -12.43 -0.76
N ARG A 135 22.74 -11.21 -0.33
CA ARG A 135 23.54 -10.24 -1.13
C ARG A 135 23.44 -8.79 -0.64
N SER A 136 24.61 -8.29 -0.27
CA SER A 136 25.22 -6.96 -0.48
C SER A 136 24.36 -5.71 -0.70
N HIS A 137 24.46 -4.83 0.30
CA HIS A 137 24.78 -3.40 0.21
C HIS A 137 24.00 -2.55 -0.78
N PHE A 138 22.96 -1.87 -0.26
CA PHE A 138 22.59 -0.54 -0.76
C PHE A 138 22.23 0.37 0.41
N ARG A 139 23.15 1.27 0.78
CA ARG A 139 22.91 2.33 1.77
C ARG A 139 22.07 3.43 1.11
N ALA A 140 20.91 3.73 1.67
CA ALA A 140 20.17 4.95 1.33
C ALA A 140 19.58 5.58 2.60
N GLY A 141 20.27 6.61 3.10
CA GLY A 141 19.72 7.53 4.08
C GLY A 141 18.81 8.56 3.41
N ARG A 142 17.61 8.75 3.97
CA ARG A 142 16.87 10.03 4.16
C ARG A 142 15.41 9.73 4.56
N GLN A 143 14.87 10.57 5.45
CA GLN A 143 13.53 10.50 6.06
C GLN A 143 12.41 10.47 4.99
N GLY A 144 11.37 9.65 5.21
CA GLY A 144 10.06 9.70 4.54
C GLY A 144 10.09 9.91 3.03
N ARG A 145 10.27 8.83 2.25
CA ARG A 145 10.17 8.95 0.79
C ARG A 145 8.74 9.30 0.41
N VAL A 146 8.55 10.44 -0.24
CA VAL A 146 7.29 10.79 -0.89
C VAL A 146 7.48 10.46 -2.36
N SER A 147 6.72 9.50 -2.87
CA SER A 147 6.63 9.22 -4.30
C SER A 147 5.43 10.01 -4.81
N SER A 148 5.67 11.26 -5.19
CA SER A 148 4.64 12.13 -5.76
C SER A 148 4.60 11.95 -7.26
N GLU A 149 3.44 11.61 -7.80
CA GLU A 149 3.18 11.83 -9.22
C GLU A 149 2.46 13.15 -9.41
N HIS A 150 3.18 14.09 -10.03
CA HIS A 150 2.70 15.34 -10.62
C HIS A 150 1.65 16.11 -9.79
N PHE A 151 2.14 16.85 -8.81
CA PHE A 151 1.36 17.88 -8.13
C PHE A 151 1.45 19.20 -8.92
N PRO A 152 0.36 19.95 -9.17
CA PRO A 152 0.46 21.35 -9.58
C PRO A 152 1.17 22.18 -8.48
N PRO A 153 1.71 23.36 -8.79
CA PRO A 153 2.32 24.23 -7.78
C PRO A 153 1.34 24.47 -6.63
N ARG A 154 1.84 24.41 -5.39
CA ARG A 154 1.03 24.71 -4.21
C ARG A 154 0.36 26.08 -4.38
N PRO A 155 -0.96 26.20 -4.16
CA PRO A 155 -1.54 27.52 -3.96
C PRO A 155 -0.83 28.18 -2.76
N PRO A 156 -0.65 29.52 -2.77
CA PRO A 156 -0.04 30.23 -1.65
C PRO A 156 -0.76 29.84 -0.35
N SER A 157 0.02 29.54 0.68
CA SER A 157 -0.46 29.09 1.98
C SER A 157 -1.38 30.15 2.58
N GLU A 158 -2.68 29.86 2.66
CA GLU A 158 -3.50 30.44 3.71
C GLU A 158 -3.19 29.66 4.99
N ASP A 159 -2.70 30.39 5.98
CA ASP A 159 -2.27 29.90 7.28
C ASP A 159 -3.38 29.06 7.95
N TYR A 160 -3.04 27.83 8.33
CA TYR A 160 -3.80 27.00 9.27
C TYR A 160 -2.84 26.23 10.17
#